data_AF-A0A5A7R1Q0-F1
#
_entry.id   AF-A0A5A7R1Q0-F1
#
_cell.length_a   1.000
_cell.length_b   1.000
_cell.length_c   1.000
_cell.angle_alpha   90.00
_cell.angle_beta   90.00
_cell.angle_gamma   90.00
#
_symmetry.space_group_name_H-M   'P 1'
#
loop_
_entity.id
_entity.type
_entity.pdbx_description
1 polymer ?
#
loop_
_entity_poly.entity_id
_entity_poly.type
_entity_poly.pdbx_seq_one_letter_code
_entity_poly.pdbx_strand_id
1 'polypeptide(L)'
;MQKHWWSKQNAAANMEGAILLAIRWCLEQGLQLGWANITCKIQNQLVVNRINKGLGFSSDVAVIMEDILYLVDQFVSCHFVVDVDACNSVWTMANMAEEETSIL
;
A
#
# COMPACT_ATOMS: atom_id res chain seq x y z
N MET A 1 -28.28 20.24 10.55
CA MET A 1 -27.08 20.60 9.75
C MET A 1 -26.01 19.52 9.95
N GLN A 2 -26.04 18.47 9.12
CA GLN A 2 -24.97 17.46 9.09
C GLN A 2 -23.77 18.04 8.34
N LYS A 3 -22.67 18.26 9.06
CA LYS A 3 -21.40 18.68 8.45
C LYS A 3 -20.84 17.48 7.70
N HIS A 4 -20.83 17.53 6.38
CA HIS A 4 -20.10 16.58 5.53
C HIS A 4 -18.60 16.84 5.71
N TRP A 5 -17.91 16.00 6.49
CA TRP A 5 -16.46 16.08 6.72
C TRP A 5 -15.63 15.62 5.52
N TRP A 6 -16.26 15.07 4.48
CA TRP A 6 -15.60 14.44 3.34
C TRP A 6 -15.13 15.45 2.27
N SER A 7 -15.53 16.73 2.36
CA SER A 7 -15.31 17.72 1.29
C SER A 7 -13.98 18.48 1.34
N LYS A 8 -13.09 18.18 2.30
CA LYS A 8 -11.78 18.85 2.42
C LYS A 8 -10.56 17.99 1.99
N GLN A 9 -10.77 16.81 1.42
CA GLN A 9 -9.67 15.98 0.90
C GLN A 9 -9.26 16.29 -0.55
N ASN A 10 -9.54 17.50 -1.05
CA ASN A 10 -8.96 17.99 -2.30
C ASN A 10 -7.57 18.63 -2.08
N ALA A 11 -6.76 18.05 -1.20
CA ALA A 11 -5.31 18.19 -1.35
C ALA A 11 -4.96 17.35 -2.57
N ALA A 12 -4.38 17.95 -3.61
CA ALA A 12 -3.94 17.24 -4.81
C ALA A 12 -3.36 15.88 -4.41
N ALA A 13 -3.97 14.79 -4.87
CA ALA A 13 -3.60 13.44 -4.47
C ALA A 13 -2.11 13.23 -4.72
N ASN A 14 -1.30 13.39 -3.67
CA ASN A 14 0.14 13.21 -3.77
C ASN A 14 0.37 11.71 -3.94
N MET A 15 1.11 11.33 -4.98
CA MET A 15 1.44 9.93 -5.29
C MET A 15 1.97 9.20 -4.05
N GLU A 16 2.73 9.87 -3.20
CA GLU A 16 3.21 9.32 -1.92
C GLU A 16 2.06 8.94 -0.98
N GLY A 17 1.08 9.83 -0.79
CA GLY A 17 -0.09 9.56 0.04
C GLY A 17 -0.92 8.40 -0.48
N ALA A 18 -1.08 8.29 -1.80
CA ALA A 18 -1.78 7.17 -2.43
C ALA A 18 -1.05 5.83 -2.18
N ILE A 19 0.28 5.82 -2.29
CA ILE A 19 1.10 4.63 -2.01
C ILE A 19 0.97 4.22 -0.54
N LEU A 20 1.07 5.18 0.39
CA LEU A 20 0.93 4.91 1.82
C LEU A 20 -0.45 4.37 2.17
N LEU A 21 -1.53 4.91 1.58
CA LEU A 21 -2.88 4.37 1.76
C LEU A 21 -3.01 2.94 1.24
N ALA A 22 -2.42 2.63 0.08
CA ALA A 22 -2.41 1.28 -0.46
C ALA A 22 -1.65 0.29 0.44
N ILE A 23 -0.52 0.71 1.01
CA ILE A 23 0.25 -0.07 1.99
C ILE A 23 -0.59 -0.34 3.22
N ARG A 24 -1.19 0.70 3.82
CA ARG A 24 -2.06 0.57 4.99
C ARG A 24 -3.18 -0.43 4.72
N TRP A 25 -3.88 -0.29 3.60
CA TRP A 25 -4.95 -1.21 3.22
C TRP A 25 -4.45 -2.66 3.09
N CYS A 26 -3.29 -2.87 2.46
CA CYS A 26 -2.70 -4.20 2.32
C CYS A 26 -2.39 -4.85 3.68
N LEU A 27 -1.88 -4.08 4.65
CA LEU A 27 -1.63 -4.56 6.01
C LEU A 27 -2.94 -4.89 6.75
N GLU A 28 -3.96 -4.04 6.64
CA GLU A 28 -5.28 -4.30 7.23
C GLU A 28 -5.88 -5.61 6.68
N GLN A 29 -5.78 -5.85 5.37
CA GLN A 29 -6.22 -7.10 4.75
C GLN A 29 -5.39 -8.31 5.24
N GLY A 30 -4.07 -8.17 5.33
CA GLY A 30 -3.20 -9.23 5.84
C GLY A 30 -3.57 -9.66 7.26
N LEU A 31 -3.86 -8.71 8.14
CA LEU A 31 -4.30 -9.00 9.51
C LEU A 31 -5.68 -9.67 9.54
N GLN A 32 -6.63 -9.19 8.74
CA GLN A 32 -7.96 -9.81 8.62
C GLN A 32 -7.89 -11.26 8.14
N LEU A 33 -6.92 -11.58 7.27
CA LEU A 33 -6.66 -12.93 6.78
C LEU A 33 -5.78 -13.77 7.73
N GLY A 34 -5.35 -13.22 8.86
CA GLY A 34 -4.53 -13.92 9.86
C GLY A 34 -3.09 -14.20 9.41
N TRP A 35 -2.54 -13.38 8.50
CA TRP A 35 -1.16 -13.53 8.07
C TRP A 35 -0.19 -13.16 9.19
N ALA A 36 0.72 -14.07 9.53
CA ALA A 36 1.78 -13.80 10.50
C ALA A 36 2.95 -13.02 9.89
N ASN A 37 3.18 -13.17 8.58
CA ASN A 37 4.28 -12.54 7.87
C ASN A 37 3.78 -11.88 6.59
N ILE A 38 4.31 -10.72 6.23
CA ILE A 38 3.93 -10.00 5.01
C ILE A 38 5.15 -9.34 4.36
N THR A 39 5.17 -9.32 3.02
CA THR A 39 6.14 -8.56 2.24
C THR A 39 5.41 -7.66 1.26
N CYS A 40 5.50 -6.35 1.47
CA CYS A 40 4.91 -5.34 0.62
C CYS A 40 5.91 -4.94 -0.48
N LYS A 41 5.55 -5.25 -1.73
CA LYS A 41 6.30 -4.88 -2.93
C LYS A 41 5.83 -3.54 -3.46
N ILE A 42 6.72 -2.56 -3.52
CA ILE A 42 6.38 -1.17 -3.84
C ILE A 42 7.32 -0.67 -4.94
N GLN A 43 6.80 -0.09 -6.00
CA GLN A 43 7.63 0.41 -7.11
C GLN A 43 8.44 1.67 -6.75
N ASN A 44 7.96 2.45 -5.78
CA ASN A 44 8.57 3.71 -5.41
C ASN A 44 9.69 3.52 -4.38
N GLN A 45 10.94 3.55 -4.85
CA GLN A 45 12.14 3.43 -4.02
C GLN A 45 12.24 4.48 -2.90
N LEU A 46 11.80 5.72 -3.16
CA LEU A 46 11.87 6.79 -2.17
C LEU A 46 10.96 6.49 -0.98
N VAL A 47 9.74 6.00 -1.25
CA VAL A 47 8.79 5.62 -0.19
C VAL A 47 9.34 4.45 0.63
N VAL A 48 9.82 3.39 -0.03
CA VAL A 48 10.41 2.24 0.67
C VAL A 48 11.60 2.65 1.53
N ASN A 49 12.49 3.49 0.99
CA ASN A 49 13.63 4.00 1.75
C ASN A 49 13.20 4.82 2.95
N ARG A 50 12.16 5.65 2.82
CA ARG A 50 11.64 6.45 3.94
C ARG A 50 11.05 5.56 5.03
N ILE A 51 10.23 4.58 4.67
CA ILE A 51 9.64 3.62 5.60
C ILE A 51 10.73 2.83 6.33
N ASN A 52 11.62 2.16 5.59
CA ASN A 52 12.64 1.30 6.18
C ASN A 52 13.67 2.03 7.04
N LYS A 53 13.93 3.31 6.76
CA LYS A 53 14.88 4.14 7.53
C LYS A 53 14.21 5.01 8.59
N GLY A 54 12.88 4.94 8.74
CA GLY A 54 12.12 5.82 9.66
C GLY A 54 12.29 7.31 9.34
N LEU A 55 12.46 7.67 8.07
CA LEU A 55 12.55 9.07 7.67
C LEU A 55 11.15 9.69 7.73
N GLY A 56 11.09 10.91 8.28
CA GLY A 56 9.83 11.65 8.40
C GLY A 56 9.16 11.90 7.05
N PHE A 57 7.84 11.79 7.05
CA PHE A 57 6.98 12.20 5.94
C PHE A 57 6.45 13.62 6.18
N SER A 58 5.86 14.24 5.14
CA SER A 58 5.18 15.52 5.32
C SER A 58 4.02 15.39 6.32
N SER A 59 3.67 16.48 6.99
CA SER A 59 2.58 16.52 7.98
C SER A 59 1.27 15.94 7.46
N ASP A 60 1.02 16.10 6.16
CA ASP A 60 -0.24 15.73 5.51
C ASP A 60 -0.43 14.20 5.39
N VAL A 61 0.65 13.42 5.48
CA VAL A 61 0.61 11.96 5.42
C VAL A 61 1.22 11.28 6.66
N ALA A 62 1.66 12.07 7.64
CA ALA A 62 2.26 11.57 8.89
C ALA A 62 1.31 10.63 9.65
N VAL A 63 0.01 10.98 9.70
CA VAL A 63 -1.02 10.15 10.34
C VAL A 63 -1.14 8.77 9.69
N ILE A 64 -1.05 8.71 8.35
CA ILE A 64 -1.10 7.43 7.62
C ILE A 64 0.14 6.59 7.94
N MET A 65 1.31 7.23 8.11
CA MET A 65 2.53 6.53 8.48
C MET A 65 2.47 5.98 9.91
N GLU A 66 1.89 6.71 10.86
CA GLU A 66 1.65 6.21 12.22
C GLU A 66 0.75 4.97 12.20
N ASP A 67 -0.34 4.99 11.41
CA ASP A 67 -1.21 3.82 11.23
C ASP A 67 -0.45 2.62 10.65
N ILE A 68 0.42 2.84 9.65
CA ILE A 68 1.25 1.79 9.05
C ILE A 68 2.18 1.18 10.11
N LEU A 69 2.87 2.00 10.90
CA LEU A 69 3.78 1.50 11.95
C LEU A 69 3.04 0.69 13.00
N TYR A 70 1.84 1.14 13.40
CA TYR A 70 0.99 0.38 14.31
C TYR A 70 0.57 -0.98 13.72
N LEU A 71 0.22 -1.03 12.44
CA LEU A 71 -0.14 -2.28 11.77
C LEU A 71 1.05 -3.23 11.61
N VAL A 72 2.25 -2.69 11.33
CA VAL A 72 3.49 -3.47 11.20
C VAL A 72 3.82 -4.25 12.47
N ASP A 73 3.61 -3.65 13.65
CA ASP A 73 3.89 -4.28 14.96
C ASP A 73 3.01 -5.50 15.25
N GLN A 74 1.89 -5.65 14.52
CA GLN A 74 0.99 -6.80 14.67
C GLN A 74 1.44 -8.03 13.86
N PHE A 75 2.41 -7.89 12.96
CA PHE A 75 3.00 -9.00 12.22
C PHE A 75 4.24 -9.54 12.94
N VAL A 76 4.47 -10.85 12.84
CA VAL A 76 5.74 -11.46 13.28
C VAL A 76 6.90 -10.97 12.41
N SER A 77 6.63 -10.77 11.12
CA SER A 77 7.58 -10.20 10.17
C SER A 77 6.86 -9.36 9.12
N CYS A 78 7.34 -8.13 8.91
CA CYS A 78 6.86 -7.25 7.85
C CYS A 78 8.05 -6.63 7.13
N HIS A 79 8.07 -6.75 5.80
CA HIS A 79 9.15 -6.22 4.97
C HIS A 79 8.60 -5.34 3.85
N PHE A 80 9.26 -4.21 3.61
CA PHE A 80 9.00 -3.33 2.47
C PHE A 80 10.16 -3.43 1.49
N VAL A 81 9.88 -3.87 0.27
CA VAL A 81 10.89 -4.07 -0.77
C VAL A 81 10.53 -3.31 -2.03
N VAL A 82 11.55 -2.87 -2.74
CA VAL A 82 11.35 -2.24 -4.05
C VAL A 82 11.23 -3.33 -5.09
N ASP A 83 10.15 -3.26 -5.85
CA ASP A 83 9.89 -4.16 -6.96
C ASP A 83 9.36 -3.33 -8.12
N VAL A 84 10.25 -3.00 -9.06
CA VAL A 84 9.95 -2.16 -10.23
C VAL A 84 9.02 -2.89 -11.19
N ASP A 85 9.04 -4.23 -11.17
CA ASP A 85 8.26 -5.11 -12.03
C ASP A 85 6.92 -5.53 -11.42
N ALA A 86 6.59 -5.04 -10.22
CA ALA A 86 5.34 -5.39 -9.55
C ALA A 86 4.08 -5.12 -10.40
N CYS A 87 4.02 -4.01 -11.17
CA CYS A 87 2.90 -3.80 -12.11
C CYS A 87 2.94 -4.69 -13.35
N ASN A 88 4.12 -5.12 -13.80
CA ASN A 88 4.25 -5.95 -15.00
C ASN A 88 3.69 -7.36 -14.77
N SER A 89 3.78 -7.88 -13.55
CA SER A 89 3.27 -9.22 -13.21
C SER A 89 1.73 -9.31 -13.12
N VAL A 90 1.06 -8.27 -12.61
CA VAL A 90 -0.41 -8.23 -12.51
C VAL A 90 -1.07 -8.16 -13.89
N TRP A 91 -0.53 -7.36 -14.81
CA TRP A 91 -1.00 -7.30 -16.20
C TRP A 91 -0.87 -8.64 -16.92
N THR A 92 0.23 -9.36 -16.68
CA THR A 92 0.45 -10.66 -17.32
C THR A 92 -0.56 -11.70 -16.83
N MET A 93 -0.84 -11.77 -15.52
CA MET A 93 -1.81 -12.73 -14.97
C MET A 93 -3.27 -12.42 -15.37
N ALA A 94 -3.65 -11.14 -15.45
CA ALA A 94 -4.99 -10.75 -15.91
C ALA A 94 -5.24 -11.13 -17.38
N ASN A 95 -4.23 -10.97 -18.23
CA ASN A 95 -4.34 -11.30 -19.66
C ASN A 95 -4.21 -12.81 -19.96
N MET A 96 -3.55 -13.59 -19.10
CA MET A 96 -3.52 -15.05 -19.23
C MET A 96 -4.88 -15.70 -18.88
N ALA A 97 -5.65 -15.13 -17.97
CA ALA A 97 -6.97 -15.65 -17.59
C ALA A 97 -8.05 -15.45 -18.69
N GLU A 98 -7.91 -14.42 -19.52
CA GLU A 98 -8.83 -14.18 -20.66
C GLU A 98 -8.55 -15.11 -21.86
N GLU A 99 -7.32 -15.58 -22.05
CA GLU A 99 -6.96 -16.43 -23.19
C GLU A 99 -7.42 -17.89 -23.02
N GLU A 100 -7.46 -18.40 -21.79
CA GLU A 100 -7.94 -19.77 -21.50
C GLU A 100 -9.47 -19.92 -21.57
N THR A 101 -10.22 -18.81 -21.57
CA THR A 101 -11.70 -18.84 -21.66
C THR A 101 -12.26 -18.70 -23.07
N SER A 102 -11.40 -18.45 -24.07
CA SER A 102 -11.80 -18.38 -25.49
C SER A 102 -11.59 -19.69 -26.27
N ILE A 103 -11.18 -20.76 -25.59
CA ILE A 103 -10.95 -22.10 -26.18
C ILE A 103 -11.90 -23.13 -25.52
N LEU A 104 -13.21 -22.85 -25.51
CA LEU A 104 -14.26 -23.86 -25.30
C LEU A 104 -15.48 -23.54 -26.17
#